data_AF-A0A2R4SYY1-F1
#
_entry.id   AF-A0A2R4SYY1-F1
#
_cell.length_a   1.000
_cell.length_b   1.000
_cell.length_c   1.000
_cell.angle_alpha   90.00
_cell.angle_beta   90.00
_cell.angle_gamma   90.00
#
_symmetry.space_group_name_H-M   'P 1'
#
loop_
_entity.id
_entity.type
_entity.pdbx_description
1 polymer ?
#
loop_
_entity_poly.entity_id
_entity_poly.type
_entity_poly.pdbx_seq_one_letter_code
_entity_poly.pdbx_strand_id
1 'polypeptide(L)'
;MSMTTPAGWYPDPSVPSTERWWDGTAWTAHTRPVQSHAPAVGFGPQTAPLQQSTMPANTGGGGGKSRVVALVTAGAVLVAAVVTGAVLLGKGDESAQPDSTPTASAPAPTTADPKNSPATTPSADDSALLIDQLNGISMPVPAGWEKSESSLDEGTTMVTDETYDCPGGGSSLCRHGRVSSITAAQAGASSAEALARRDVVTAADAAYDEDAVGTRVHGGITSHTVLKSQPIAVAGRAGYLVRWRVITGAGPGGYVQSLAFPSTVGSEALVVVRFAFDAGPEGPKLADMDKIAESIRPTGDSTGGGVGSSIGPGHG
;
A
#
# COMPACT_ATOMS: atom_id res chain seq x y z
N MET A 1 -14.90 -31.71 24.55
CA MET A 1 -15.79 -30.55 24.80
C MET A 1 -15.48 -29.52 23.72
N SER A 2 -16.29 -29.39 22.68
CA SER A 2 -16.04 -28.41 21.62
C SER A 2 -16.51 -27.03 22.11
N MET A 3 -15.58 -26.09 22.27
CA MET A 3 -15.89 -24.71 22.65
C MET A 3 -16.28 -23.93 21.40
N THR A 4 -17.57 -23.89 21.08
CA THR A 4 -18.08 -23.02 20.01
C THR A 4 -18.30 -21.63 20.58
N THR A 5 -17.66 -20.63 19.97
CA THR A 5 -17.84 -19.22 20.32
C THR A 5 -19.32 -18.82 20.12
N PRO A 6 -20.03 -18.39 21.18
CA PRO A 6 -21.45 -18.04 21.07
C PRO A 6 -21.64 -16.79 20.20
N ALA A 7 -22.82 -16.68 19.57
CA ALA A 7 -23.18 -15.51 18.80
C ALA A 7 -23.14 -14.23 19.67
N GLY A 8 -22.56 -13.16 19.15
CA GLY A 8 -22.33 -11.94 19.93
C GLY A 8 -21.51 -10.88 19.21
N TRP A 9 -21.38 -9.73 19.86
CA TRP A 9 -20.47 -8.66 19.43
C TRP A 9 -19.08 -8.92 19.99
N TYR A 10 -18.08 -8.83 19.12
CA TYR A 10 -16.69 -9.03 19.47
C TYR A 10 -15.82 -7.97 18.78
N PRO A 11 -14.62 -7.67 19.30
CA PRO A 11 -13.71 -6.69 18.69
C PRO A 11 -13.39 -7.04 17.24
N ASP A 12 -13.51 -6.08 16.33
CA ASP A 12 -13.14 -6.26 14.93
C ASP A 12 -11.61 -6.20 14.80
N PRO A 13 -10.91 -7.30 14.44
CA PRO A 13 -9.45 -7.29 14.30
C PRO A 13 -8.96 -6.40 13.16
N SER A 14 -9.85 -5.98 12.25
CA SER A 14 -9.53 -5.05 11.16
C SER A 14 -9.70 -3.58 11.53
N VAL A 15 -10.44 -3.25 12.60
CA VAL A 15 -10.71 -1.87 13.04
C VAL A 15 -10.76 -1.82 14.59
N PRO A 16 -9.69 -1.39 15.27
CA PRO A 16 -9.57 -1.47 16.73
C PRO A 16 -10.62 -0.71 17.56
N SER A 17 -11.37 0.21 16.95
CA SER A 17 -12.42 1.02 17.60
C SER A 17 -13.84 0.49 17.40
N THR A 18 -13.99 -0.69 16.79
CA THR A 18 -15.28 -1.22 16.32
C THR A 18 -15.46 -2.67 16.76
N GLU A 19 -16.71 -3.07 17.05
CA GLU A 19 -17.09 -4.46 17.24
C GLU A 19 -17.81 -4.97 15.98
N ARG A 20 -17.55 -6.23 15.60
CA ARG A 20 -18.25 -6.94 14.53
C ARG A 20 -19.11 -8.05 15.12
N TRP A 21 -20.26 -8.32 14.49
CA TRP A 21 -21.17 -9.37 14.95
C TRP A 21 -20.76 -10.75 14.43
N TRP A 22 -20.60 -11.70 15.34
CA TRP A 22 -20.45 -13.14 15.09
C TRP A 22 -21.80 -13.83 15.26
N ASP A 23 -22.23 -14.63 14.29
CA ASP A 23 -23.54 -15.30 14.32
C ASP A 23 -23.53 -16.70 14.99
N GLY A 24 -22.37 -17.14 15.48
CA GLY A 24 -22.16 -18.50 16.01
C GLY A 24 -21.41 -19.42 15.04
N THR A 25 -21.33 -19.06 13.75
CA THR A 25 -20.67 -19.83 12.70
C THR A 25 -19.75 -19.00 11.80
N ALA A 26 -20.05 -17.71 11.59
CA ALA A 26 -19.27 -16.79 10.78
C ALA A 26 -19.38 -15.32 11.26
N TRP A 27 -18.42 -14.50 10.84
CA TRP A 27 -18.49 -13.05 11.00
C TRP A 27 -19.45 -12.44 9.98
N THR A 28 -20.32 -11.55 10.42
CA THR A 28 -21.26 -10.84 9.54
C THR A 28 -20.73 -9.45 9.16
N ALA A 29 -21.37 -8.78 8.21
CA ALA A 29 -21.03 -7.41 7.81
C ALA A 29 -21.48 -6.33 8.82
N HIS A 30 -22.21 -6.68 9.87
CA HIS A 30 -22.68 -5.73 10.87
C HIS A 30 -21.54 -5.31 11.79
N THR A 31 -21.25 -4.01 11.81
CA THR A 31 -20.25 -3.39 12.69
C THR A 31 -20.88 -2.29 13.52
N ARG A 32 -20.37 -2.07 14.73
CA ARG A 32 -20.78 -0.97 15.62
C ARG A 32 -19.58 -0.38 16.35
N PRO A 33 -19.57 0.94 16.64
CA PRO A 33 -18.55 1.51 17.51
C PRO A 33 -18.62 0.87 18.89
N VAL A 34 -17.47 0.64 19.53
CA VAL A 34 -17.40 0.13 20.91
C VAL A 34 -18.12 1.13 21.82
N GLN A 35 -19.33 0.79 22.26
CA GLN A 35 -20.05 1.59 23.24
C GLN A 35 -19.46 1.29 24.62
N SER A 36 -18.75 2.26 25.19
CA SER A 36 -18.25 2.23 26.56
C SER A 36 -19.42 2.19 27.55
N HIS A 37 -19.92 1.00 27.82
CA HIS A 37 -20.86 0.76 28.92
C HIS A 37 -20.03 0.64 30.20
N ALA A 38 -19.88 1.76 30.92
CA ALA A 38 -19.48 1.70 32.32
C ALA A 38 -20.57 0.92 33.09
N PRO A 39 -20.25 -0.16 33.82
CA PRO A 39 -21.25 -0.82 34.64
C PRO A 39 -21.53 0.07 35.86
N ALA A 40 -22.75 0.59 35.94
CA ALA A 40 -23.32 1.09 37.17
C ALA A 40 -23.57 -0.11 38.10
N VAL A 41 -22.61 -0.42 38.97
CA VAL A 41 -22.81 -1.30 40.12
C VAL A 41 -23.16 -0.45 41.33
N GLY A 42 -24.46 -0.33 41.60
CA GLY A 42 -24.95 0.14 42.89
C GLY A 42 -25.33 -1.06 43.74
N PHE A 43 -24.71 -1.22 44.91
CA PHE A 43 -25.29 -1.80 46.14
C PHE A 43 -24.41 -1.35 47.33
N GLY A 44 -24.97 -0.58 48.27
CA GLY A 44 -24.37 -0.27 49.58
C GLY A 44 -24.43 -1.47 50.56
N PRO A 45 -24.26 -1.33 51.90
CA PRO A 45 -24.35 -0.09 52.70
C PRO A 45 -23.30 0.03 53.87
N GLN A 46 -23.51 1.05 54.74
CA GLN A 46 -22.93 1.33 56.07
C GLN A 46 -21.42 1.75 56.12
N THR A 47 -20.91 2.77 56.82
CA THR A 47 -21.35 3.59 57.97
C THR A 47 -20.57 4.92 57.98
N ALA A 48 -21.18 6.00 58.48
CA ALA A 48 -20.51 7.28 58.84
C ALA A 48 -19.81 7.14 60.22
N PRO A 49 -18.86 8.03 60.63
CA PRO A 49 -19.18 9.43 60.93
C PRO A 49 -18.11 10.51 60.61
N LEU A 50 -18.64 11.72 60.38
CA LEU A 50 -18.20 13.07 60.81
C LEU A 50 -16.73 13.52 60.58
N GLN A 51 -16.55 14.53 59.71
CA GLN A 51 -15.99 15.82 60.15
C GLN A 51 -16.31 16.96 59.16
N GLN A 52 -16.92 18.01 59.71
CA GLN A 52 -17.22 19.29 59.06
C GLN A 52 -15.93 20.10 58.87
N SER A 53 -15.80 20.79 57.74
CA SER A 53 -15.04 22.04 57.67
C SER A 53 -15.61 22.93 56.58
N THR A 54 -16.01 24.11 57.02
CA THR A 54 -16.71 25.21 56.36
C THR A 54 -15.90 25.87 55.24
N MET A 55 -16.52 26.11 54.08
CA MET A 55 -16.05 27.12 53.12
C MET A 55 -16.87 28.40 53.29
N PRO A 56 -16.25 29.59 53.38
CA PRO A 56 -16.97 30.84 53.25
C PRO A 56 -17.22 31.16 51.77
N ALA A 57 -18.45 31.55 51.49
CA ALA A 57 -18.84 32.20 50.26
C ALA A 57 -18.15 33.57 50.15
N ASN A 58 -17.70 33.93 48.95
CA ASN A 58 -17.72 35.33 48.57
C ASN A 58 -18.24 35.51 47.14
N THR A 59 -19.22 36.41 47.09
CA THR A 59 -20.05 36.87 45.99
C THR A 59 -19.34 37.90 45.12
N GLY A 60 -19.64 37.87 43.82
CA GLY A 60 -19.45 38.95 42.86
C GLY A 60 -19.07 38.37 41.49
N GLY A 61 -19.79 38.55 40.39
CA GLY A 61 -20.89 39.45 40.08
C GLY A 61 -20.72 39.90 38.63
N GLY A 62 -21.71 39.61 37.77
CA GLY A 62 -21.83 40.11 36.39
C GLY A 62 -21.14 39.21 35.35
N GLY A 63 -21.77 38.68 34.31
CA GLY A 63 -23.00 39.05 33.62
C GLY A 63 -22.67 39.23 32.14
N GLY A 64 -23.13 38.34 31.24
CA GLY A 64 -22.74 38.50 29.83
C GLY A 64 -23.10 37.41 28.82
N LYS A 65 -24.38 37.03 28.73
CA LYS A 65 -25.16 36.82 27.48
C LYS A 65 -24.56 35.99 26.33
N SER A 66 -25.12 34.78 26.20
CA SER A 66 -25.47 34.04 24.96
C SER A 66 -25.36 34.80 23.63
N ARG A 67 -24.75 34.14 22.62
CA ARG A 67 -25.23 34.16 21.23
C ARG A 67 -25.03 32.79 20.57
N VAL A 68 -26.16 32.12 20.39
CA VAL A 68 -26.43 31.16 19.31
C VAL A 68 -26.37 31.91 17.98
N VAL A 69 -25.65 31.38 17.00
CA VAL A 69 -25.91 31.65 15.58
C VAL A 69 -25.82 30.32 14.83
N ALA A 70 -26.99 29.84 14.42
CA ALA A 70 -27.16 28.83 13.40
C ALA A 70 -27.03 29.48 12.02
N LEU A 71 -26.38 28.80 11.08
CA LEU A 71 -26.50 29.09 9.65
C LEU A 71 -26.78 27.77 8.92
N VAL A 72 -28.01 27.67 8.44
CA VAL A 72 -28.51 26.69 7.46
C VAL A 72 -28.36 27.33 6.09
N THR A 73 -27.72 26.63 5.15
CA THR A 73 -27.98 26.81 3.72
C THR A 73 -27.98 25.47 3.03
N ALA A 74 -29.17 25.09 2.57
CA ALA A 74 -29.44 24.00 1.65
C ALA A 74 -29.04 24.39 0.22
N GLY A 75 -28.58 23.42 -0.55
CA GLY A 75 -28.35 23.55 -1.99
C GLY A 75 -28.69 22.24 -2.68
N ALA A 76 -29.94 22.11 -3.11
CA ALA A 76 -30.41 21.05 -3.98
C ALA A 76 -30.06 21.40 -5.44
N VAL A 77 -29.46 20.47 -6.19
CA VAL A 77 -29.45 20.53 -7.66
C VAL A 77 -29.81 19.16 -8.23
N LEU A 78 -30.64 19.23 -9.26
CA LEU A 78 -31.57 18.25 -9.79
C LEU A 78 -30.94 17.14 -10.64
N VAL A 79 -31.66 16.01 -10.64
CA VAL A 79 -31.58 14.86 -11.54
C VAL A 79 -31.88 15.24 -12.99
N ALA A 80 -31.16 14.65 -13.94
CA ALA A 80 -31.68 14.40 -15.29
C ALA A 80 -31.32 12.98 -15.74
N ALA A 81 -32.32 12.12 -15.75
CA ALA A 81 -32.31 10.83 -16.44
C ALA A 81 -32.66 11.06 -17.92
N VAL A 82 -32.00 10.33 -18.82
CA VAL A 82 -32.52 10.06 -20.17
C VAL A 82 -32.56 8.54 -20.38
N VAL A 83 -33.65 8.13 -20.99
CA VAL A 83 -34.26 6.80 -21.00
C VAL A 83 -34.28 6.27 -22.43
N THR A 84 -33.99 4.96 -22.57
CA THR A 84 -34.47 4.00 -23.58
C THR A 84 -33.91 3.97 -25.01
N GLY A 85 -33.61 2.74 -25.44
CA GLY A 85 -33.73 2.26 -26.82
C GLY A 85 -33.31 0.79 -26.97
N ALA A 86 -34.27 -0.14 -26.97
CA ALA A 86 -34.09 -1.59 -27.11
C ALA A 86 -34.10 -2.08 -28.58
N VAL A 87 -34.07 -3.42 -28.73
CA VAL A 87 -34.39 -4.28 -29.92
C VAL A 87 -33.10 -4.76 -30.65
N LEU A 88 -32.73 -6.05 -30.80
CA LEU A 88 -33.40 -7.31 -31.24
C LEU A 88 -32.69 -8.55 -30.61
N LEU A 89 -33.37 -9.54 -30.03
CA LEU A 89 -33.86 -10.80 -30.64
C LEU A 89 -32.87 -11.59 -31.53
N GLY A 90 -32.48 -12.78 -31.05
CA GLY A 90 -31.75 -13.80 -31.81
C GLY A 90 -31.69 -15.13 -31.05
N LYS A 91 -32.78 -15.90 -31.15
CA LYS A 91 -33.00 -17.26 -30.65
C LYS A 91 -32.23 -18.28 -31.50
N GLY A 92 -31.66 -19.32 -30.89
CA GLY A 92 -31.16 -20.50 -31.60
C GLY A 92 -30.38 -21.46 -30.68
N ASP A 93 -31.10 -22.42 -30.10
CA ASP A 93 -30.53 -23.68 -29.61
C ASP A 93 -30.03 -24.50 -30.81
N GLU A 94 -28.88 -25.18 -30.71
CA GLU A 94 -28.80 -26.64 -30.91
C GLU A 94 -27.37 -27.18 -30.72
N SER A 95 -27.31 -28.27 -29.96
CA SER A 95 -26.15 -29.12 -29.76
C SER A 95 -25.99 -30.07 -30.94
N ALA A 96 -24.79 -30.25 -31.47
CA ALA A 96 -24.45 -31.44 -32.26
C ALA A 96 -22.93 -31.68 -32.30
N GLN A 97 -22.48 -32.63 -31.48
CA GLN A 97 -21.40 -33.57 -31.80
C GLN A 97 -22.01 -34.95 -31.49
N PRO A 98 -21.95 -35.93 -32.40
CA PRO A 98 -20.72 -36.70 -32.62
C PRO A 98 -20.51 -37.16 -34.08
N ASP A 99 -19.27 -37.51 -34.44
CA ASP A 99 -18.97 -38.86 -34.94
C ASP A 99 -17.46 -39.11 -35.05
N SER A 100 -17.09 -40.35 -34.74
CA SER A 100 -15.72 -40.82 -34.53
C SER A 100 -15.22 -41.71 -35.68
N THR A 101 -13.88 -41.72 -35.85
CA THR A 101 -12.98 -42.81 -36.36
C THR A 101 -12.64 -42.91 -37.87
N PRO A 102 -11.49 -43.53 -38.27
CA PRO A 102 -10.32 -44.01 -37.50
C PRO A 102 -8.90 -43.64 -38.04
N THR A 103 -7.92 -43.72 -37.12
CA THR A 103 -6.52 -44.24 -37.23
C THR A 103 -5.56 -43.79 -38.35
N ALA A 104 -4.46 -43.14 -37.94
CA ALA A 104 -3.09 -43.49 -38.36
C ALA A 104 -2.08 -43.15 -37.24
N SER A 105 -1.19 -44.10 -36.93
CA SER A 105 -0.25 -44.12 -35.81
C SER A 105 1.01 -43.25 -35.99
N ALA A 106 1.42 -42.60 -34.89
CA ALA A 106 2.80 -42.36 -34.38
C ALA A 106 3.77 -41.45 -35.18
N PRO A 107 4.75 -40.76 -34.53
CA PRO A 107 5.35 -41.05 -33.22
C PRO A 107 5.33 -39.92 -32.17
N ALA A 108 5.66 -40.33 -30.94
CA ALA A 108 5.66 -39.55 -29.70
C ALA A 108 6.65 -38.36 -29.71
N PRO A 109 6.34 -37.24 -29.01
CA PRO A 109 7.36 -36.30 -28.62
C PRO A 109 8.19 -36.90 -27.49
N THR A 110 9.50 -36.88 -27.72
CA THR A 110 10.55 -37.32 -26.81
C THR A 110 10.38 -36.70 -25.42
N THR A 111 10.42 -37.55 -24.39
CA THR A 111 10.63 -37.16 -23.00
C THR A 111 11.83 -36.22 -22.92
N ALA A 112 11.59 -34.96 -22.58
CA ALA A 112 12.65 -34.04 -22.23
C ALA A 112 13.33 -34.54 -20.94
N ASP A 113 14.60 -34.89 -21.05
CA ASP A 113 15.49 -35.17 -19.93
C ASP A 113 15.53 -33.95 -18.98
N PRO A 114 15.24 -34.09 -17.67
CA PRO A 114 15.27 -32.96 -16.73
C PRO A 114 16.67 -32.37 -16.50
N LYS A 115 17.69 -32.90 -17.18
CA LYS A 115 19.11 -32.63 -16.87
C LYS A 115 19.79 -31.59 -17.75
N ASN A 116 19.07 -30.99 -18.70
CA ASN A 116 19.60 -29.93 -19.58
C ASN A 116 18.65 -28.74 -19.71
N SER A 117 18.02 -28.32 -18.60
CA SER A 117 17.63 -26.91 -18.50
C SER A 117 18.92 -26.09 -18.41
N PRO A 118 19.24 -25.19 -19.36
CA PRO A 118 20.29 -24.22 -19.11
C PRO A 118 19.83 -23.42 -17.89
N ALA A 119 20.53 -23.57 -16.77
CA ALA A 119 20.46 -22.61 -15.70
C ALA A 119 20.78 -21.26 -16.34
N THR A 120 19.79 -20.40 -16.43
CA THR A 120 19.97 -19.05 -16.95
C THR A 120 20.80 -18.35 -15.90
N THR A 121 22.12 -18.35 -16.08
CA THR A 121 23.02 -17.48 -15.33
C THR A 121 22.47 -16.07 -15.54
N PRO A 122 22.11 -15.31 -14.49
CA PRO A 122 21.67 -13.94 -14.66
C PRO A 122 22.74 -13.21 -15.48
N SER A 123 22.33 -12.60 -16.58
CA SER A 123 23.29 -11.85 -17.39
C SER A 123 23.85 -10.72 -16.52
N ALA A 124 25.09 -10.27 -16.76
CA ALA A 124 25.68 -9.16 -15.99
C ALA A 124 24.78 -7.89 -15.99
N ASP A 125 23.95 -7.74 -17.02
CA ASP A 125 22.93 -6.70 -17.15
C ASP A 125 21.77 -6.84 -16.15
N ASP A 126 21.40 -8.06 -15.74
CA ASP A 126 20.33 -8.30 -14.76
C ASP A 126 20.74 -7.79 -13.38
N SER A 127 22.03 -7.84 -13.02
CA SER A 127 22.52 -7.36 -11.73
C SER A 127 22.36 -5.84 -11.58
N ALA A 128 22.44 -5.10 -12.69
CA ALA A 128 22.28 -3.64 -12.72
C ALA A 128 20.81 -3.17 -12.73
N LEU A 129 19.86 -4.11 -12.83
CA LEU A 129 18.44 -3.80 -12.95
C LEU A 129 17.63 -4.45 -11.81
N LEU A 130 16.93 -3.63 -11.03
CA LEU A 130 15.92 -4.10 -10.11
C LEU A 130 14.65 -4.41 -10.92
N ILE A 131 14.31 -5.69 -11.02
CA ILE A 131 13.16 -6.18 -11.80
C ILE A 131 12.07 -6.61 -10.82
N ASP A 132 10.91 -5.95 -10.89
CA ASP A 132 9.70 -6.35 -10.19
C ASP A 132 8.73 -6.99 -11.20
N GLN A 133 8.81 -8.31 -11.32
CA GLN A 133 7.97 -9.07 -12.24
C GLN A 133 6.49 -9.04 -11.83
N LEU A 134 6.20 -8.90 -10.54
CA LEU A 134 4.82 -8.88 -10.02
C LEU A 134 4.11 -7.61 -10.47
N ASN A 135 4.78 -6.47 -10.35
CA ASN A 135 4.22 -5.17 -10.72
C ASN A 135 4.53 -4.77 -12.18
N GLY A 136 5.32 -5.57 -12.90
CA GLY A 136 5.62 -5.38 -14.32
C GLY A 136 6.54 -4.19 -14.59
N ILE A 137 7.39 -3.84 -13.64
CA ILE A 137 8.31 -2.69 -13.76
C ILE A 137 9.77 -3.08 -13.54
N SER A 138 10.67 -2.29 -14.10
CA SER A 138 12.10 -2.37 -13.89
C SER A 138 12.68 -0.99 -13.58
N MET A 139 13.74 -0.97 -12.77
CA MET A 139 14.44 0.23 -12.35
C MET A 139 15.95 -0.04 -12.34
N PRO A 140 16.79 0.83 -12.92
CA PRO A 140 18.24 0.68 -12.80
C PRO A 140 18.65 0.84 -11.34
N VAL A 141 19.54 -0.03 -10.86
CA VAL A 141 20.18 0.09 -9.56
C VAL A 141 21.31 1.13 -9.69
N PRO A 142 21.23 2.29 -9.02
CA PRO A 142 22.27 3.31 -9.14
C PRO A 142 23.61 2.84 -8.54
N ALA A 143 24.71 3.51 -8.89
CA ALA A 143 25.99 3.29 -8.20
C ALA A 143 25.86 3.64 -6.70
N GLY A 144 26.46 2.82 -5.82
CA GLY A 144 26.31 2.94 -4.36
C GLY A 144 24.98 2.39 -3.84
N TRP A 145 24.25 1.64 -4.67
CA TRP A 145 23.02 0.94 -4.29
C TRP A 145 23.14 -0.54 -4.60
N GLU A 146 22.42 -1.34 -3.83
CA GLU A 146 22.28 -2.77 -3.99
C GLU A 146 20.82 -3.19 -3.94
N LYS A 147 20.52 -4.36 -4.51
CA LYS A 147 19.21 -4.99 -4.31
C LYS A 147 19.17 -5.53 -2.90
N SER A 148 18.06 -5.28 -2.21
CA SER A 148 17.90 -5.87 -0.88
C SER A 148 17.58 -7.35 -1.00
N GLU A 149 18.31 -8.17 -0.25
CA GLU A 149 18.05 -9.61 -0.11
C GLU A 149 17.18 -9.92 1.12
N SER A 150 16.74 -8.89 1.85
CA SER A 150 15.94 -9.06 3.07
C SER A 150 14.53 -9.58 2.74
N SER A 151 14.16 -10.70 3.35
CA SER A 151 12.79 -11.23 3.29
C SER A 151 11.78 -10.42 4.10
N LEU A 152 12.25 -9.44 4.88
CA LEU A 152 11.41 -8.53 5.66
C LEU A 152 10.92 -7.33 4.86
N ASP A 153 11.44 -7.13 3.65
CA ASP A 153 11.04 -6.00 2.84
C ASP A 153 9.63 -6.19 2.25
N GLU A 154 8.84 -5.12 2.35
CA GLU A 154 7.58 -5.03 1.63
C GLU A 154 7.91 -4.79 0.14
N GLY A 155 7.90 -5.87 -0.63
CA GLY A 155 8.07 -5.84 -2.09
C GLY A 155 9.52 -5.73 -2.56
N THR A 156 9.67 -5.54 -3.88
CA THR A 156 10.98 -5.51 -4.54
C THR A 156 11.72 -4.22 -4.18
N THR A 157 12.87 -4.36 -3.51
CA THR A 157 13.54 -3.23 -2.84
C THR A 157 15.01 -3.10 -3.26
N MET A 158 15.47 -1.86 -3.40
CA MET A 158 16.89 -1.50 -3.42
C MET A 158 17.21 -0.52 -2.29
N VAL A 159 18.43 -0.61 -1.78
CA VAL A 159 18.94 0.24 -0.69
C VAL A 159 20.34 0.73 -1.02
N THR A 160 20.80 1.78 -0.35
CA THR A 160 22.23 2.15 -0.37
C THR A 160 23.07 1.01 0.25
N ASP A 161 24.27 0.79 -0.29
CA ASP A 161 25.17 -0.28 0.15
C ASP A 161 25.77 -0.07 1.55
N GLU A 162 25.94 1.19 1.97
CA GLU A 162 26.44 1.54 3.30
C GLU A 162 25.37 1.43 4.41
N THR A 163 25.77 0.92 5.58
CA THR A 163 24.96 0.91 6.81
C THR A 163 25.56 1.90 7.79
N TYR A 164 24.73 2.44 8.68
CA TYR A 164 25.18 3.26 9.78
C TYR A 164 24.31 3.04 11.03
N ASP A 165 24.80 3.45 12.19
CA ASP A 165 24.03 3.37 13.43
C ASP A 165 22.82 4.29 13.37
N CYS A 166 21.63 3.73 13.59
CA CYS A 166 20.40 4.52 13.57
C CYS A 166 20.44 5.64 14.64
N PRO A 167 20.02 6.87 14.29
CA PRO A 167 20.26 8.04 15.14
C PRO A 167 19.38 8.07 16.41
N GLY A 168 18.29 7.31 16.45
CA GLY A 168 17.45 7.10 17.63
C GLY A 168 18.12 6.28 18.74
N GLY A 169 19.32 5.77 18.49
CA GLY A 169 20.08 4.92 19.41
C GLY A 169 19.69 3.43 19.32
N GLY A 170 20.31 2.62 20.17
CA GLY A 170 20.18 1.16 20.13
C GLY A 170 21.24 0.50 19.25
N SER A 171 20.99 -0.75 18.86
CA SER A 171 21.89 -1.55 18.00
C SER A 171 21.32 -1.77 16.59
N SER A 172 20.35 -0.95 16.18
CA SER A 172 19.72 -1.03 14.86
C SER A 172 20.60 -0.34 13.83
N LEU A 173 20.71 -0.96 12.65
CA LEU A 173 21.44 -0.41 11.52
C LEU A 173 20.46 0.18 10.50
N CYS A 174 20.77 1.39 10.05
CA CYS A 174 20.00 2.15 9.09
C CYS A 174 20.71 2.19 7.74
N ARG A 175 19.94 2.48 6.69
CA ARG A 175 20.43 2.73 5.32
C ARG A 175 20.07 4.17 4.96
N HIS A 176 20.95 4.85 4.23
CA HIS A 176 20.72 6.24 3.84
C HIS A 176 19.65 6.40 2.76
N GLY A 177 19.40 5.37 1.96
CA GLY A 177 18.38 5.38 0.94
C GLY A 177 17.69 4.04 0.80
N ARG A 178 16.39 4.08 0.55
CA ARG A 178 15.55 2.92 0.20
C ARG A 178 14.57 3.31 -0.91
N VAL A 179 14.41 2.40 -1.87
CA VAL A 179 13.34 2.45 -2.87
C VAL A 179 12.68 1.08 -2.96
N SER A 180 11.37 1.00 -2.76
CA SER A 180 10.61 -0.25 -2.83
C SER A 180 9.41 -0.13 -3.76
N SER A 181 9.14 -1.19 -4.52
CA SER A 181 7.95 -1.36 -5.35
C SER A 181 7.01 -2.35 -4.69
N ILE A 182 5.76 -1.92 -4.49
CA ILE A 182 4.73 -2.68 -3.79
C ILE A 182 3.42 -2.66 -4.57
N THR A 183 2.72 -3.79 -4.55
CA THR A 183 1.35 -3.87 -5.05
C THR A 183 0.41 -3.29 -4.00
N ALA A 184 -0.42 -2.31 -4.37
CA ALA A 184 -1.35 -1.75 -3.41
C ALA A 184 -2.44 -2.78 -3.06
N ALA A 185 -2.56 -3.12 -1.77
CA ALA A 185 -3.67 -3.91 -1.28
C ALA A 185 -4.98 -3.15 -1.55
N GLN A 186 -5.79 -3.68 -2.48
CA GLN A 186 -6.99 -3.00 -2.97
C GLN A 186 -8.03 -2.86 -1.85
N ALA A 187 -8.07 -1.71 -1.20
CA ALA A 187 -9.23 -1.21 -0.49
C ALA A 187 -9.26 0.33 -0.57
N GLY A 188 -10.13 0.86 -1.43
CA GLY A 188 -10.64 2.23 -1.34
C GLY A 188 -9.92 3.35 -2.10
N ALA A 189 -8.78 3.11 -2.75
CA ALA A 189 -8.20 4.14 -3.63
C ALA A 189 -8.76 4.00 -5.05
N SER A 190 -9.59 4.95 -5.47
CA SER A 190 -10.18 4.99 -6.82
C SER A 190 -9.26 5.62 -7.87
N SER A 191 -8.10 6.19 -7.46
CA SER A 191 -7.15 6.84 -8.35
C SER A 191 -5.72 6.77 -7.80
N ALA A 192 -4.74 6.95 -8.70
CA ALA A 192 -3.33 7.08 -8.34
C ALA A 192 -3.08 8.26 -7.38
N GLU A 193 -3.77 9.39 -7.56
CA GLU A 193 -3.65 10.54 -6.66
C GLU A 193 -4.09 10.22 -5.24
N ALA A 194 -5.29 9.65 -5.09
CA ALA A 194 -5.81 9.28 -3.78
C ALA A 194 -4.90 8.26 -3.09
N LEU A 195 -4.36 7.31 -3.84
CA LEU A 195 -3.40 6.33 -3.34
C LEU A 195 -2.10 6.98 -2.88
N ALA A 196 -1.44 7.79 -3.71
CA ALA A 196 -0.16 8.43 -3.37
C ALA A 196 -0.26 9.33 -2.14
N ARG A 197 -1.37 10.09 -2.01
CA ARG A 197 -1.62 10.96 -0.84
C ARG A 197 -1.82 10.20 0.46
N ARG A 198 -2.46 9.03 0.40
CA ARG A 198 -2.62 8.15 1.57
C ARG A 198 -1.31 7.43 1.89
N ASP A 199 -0.67 6.89 0.87
CA ASP A 199 0.50 6.03 1.01
C ASP A 199 1.71 6.78 1.57
N VAL A 200 1.92 8.06 1.22
CA VAL A 200 3.08 8.82 1.72
C VAL A 200 3.13 8.92 3.24
N VAL A 201 1.97 8.84 3.92
CA VAL A 201 1.89 8.74 5.38
C VAL A 201 2.50 7.42 5.84
N THR A 202 2.00 6.31 5.31
CA THR A 202 2.51 4.95 5.61
C THR A 202 3.99 4.81 5.27
N ALA A 203 4.42 5.36 4.13
CA ALA A 203 5.82 5.35 3.72
C ALA A 203 6.71 6.17 4.68
N ALA A 204 6.20 7.29 5.19
CA ALA A 204 6.93 8.11 6.15
C ALA A 204 7.03 7.40 7.50
N ASP A 205 5.92 6.86 8.00
CA ASP A 205 5.87 6.16 9.28
C ASP A 205 6.83 4.96 9.27
N ALA A 206 6.78 4.13 8.22
CA ALA A 206 7.66 2.98 8.08
C ALA A 206 9.15 3.33 7.94
N ALA A 207 9.47 4.52 7.42
CA ALA A 207 10.85 4.95 7.22
C ALA A 207 11.42 5.69 8.44
N TYR A 208 10.62 6.49 9.13
CA TYR A 208 11.12 7.50 10.07
C TYR A 208 10.37 7.58 11.40
N ASP A 209 9.20 6.95 11.55
CA ASP A 209 8.46 6.98 12.82
C ASP A 209 8.81 5.79 13.71
N GLU A 210 8.26 4.62 13.40
CA GLU A 210 8.43 3.37 14.15
C GLU A 210 8.67 2.20 13.19
N ASP A 211 9.62 1.32 13.53
CA ASP A 211 9.83 0.09 12.79
C ASP A 211 8.72 -0.95 13.07
N ALA A 212 8.80 -2.11 12.40
CA ALA A 212 7.80 -3.16 12.51
C ALA A 212 7.62 -3.74 13.94
N VAL A 213 8.54 -3.47 14.86
CA VAL A 213 8.45 -3.90 16.28
C VAL A 213 8.21 -2.72 17.23
N GLY A 214 7.91 -1.53 16.71
CA GLY A 214 7.58 -0.32 17.47
C GLY A 214 8.77 0.50 17.94
N THR A 215 9.97 0.28 17.38
CA THR A 215 11.18 1.03 17.75
C THR A 215 11.31 2.30 16.94
N ARG A 216 11.54 3.43 17.62
CA ARG A 216 11.80 4.73 16.99
C ARG A 216 13.26 4.89 16.61
N VAL A 217 13.69 4.19 15.56
CA VAL A 217 15.10 4.20 15.11
C VAL A 217 15.59 5.57 14.63
N HIS A 218 14.68 6.51 14.33
CA HIS A 218 14.99 7.92 14.07
C HIS A 218 14.45 8.89 15.12
N GLY A 219 13.99 8.39 16.28
CA GLY A 219 13.37 9.22 17.32
C GLY A 219 11.94 9.68 17.01
N GLY A 220 11.30 9.10 15.98
CA GLY A 220 9.93 9.41 15.58
C GLY A 220 9.82 10.65 14.69
N ILE A 221 8.70 10.78 14.00
CA ILE A 221 8.39 11.96 13.17
C ILE A 221 7.84 13.09 14.06
N THR A 222 8.43 14.28 13.95
CA THR A 222 7.99 15.47 14.70
C THR A 222 7.18 16.43 13.84
N SER A 223 7.50 16.53 12.55
CA SER A 223 6.74 17.32 11.58
C SER A 223 7.07 16.89 10.16
N HIS A 224 6.26 17.32 9.19
CA HIS A 224 6.55 17.17 7.78
C HIS A 224 6.15 18.42 6.98
N THR A 225 6.68 18.54 5.76
CA THR A 225 6.28 19.56 4.79
C THR A 225 6.12 18.92 3.43
N VAL A 226 5.02 19.19 2.74
CA VAL A 226 4.79 18.72 1.37
C VAL A 226 5.66 19.53 0.41
N LEU A 227 6.56 18.86 -0.30
CA LEU A 227 7.46 19.46 -1.29
C LEU A 227 6.94 19.33 -2.72
N LYS A 228 6.32 18.20 -3.06
CA LYS A 228 5.67 17.96 -4.36
C LYS A 228 4.35 17.21 -4.16
N SER A 229 3.36 17.53 -4.99
CA SER A 229 2.09 16.82 -5.10
C SER A 229 1.53 17.08 -6.50
N GLN A 230 1.77 16.19 -7.46
CA GLN A 230 1.44 16.45 -8.85
C GLN A 230 1.30 15.16 -9.70
N PRO A 231 0.60 15.23 -10.84
CA PRO A 231 0.61 14.18 -11.86
C PRO A 231 2.01 13.95 -12.46
N ILE A 232 2.28 12.72 -12.89
CA ILE A 232 3.53 12.34 -13.57
C ILE A 232 3.27 11.20 -14.56
N ALA A 233 4.08 11.10 -15.62
CA ALA A 233 4.09 9.93 -16.48
C ALA A 233 5.21 8.98 -16.05
N VAL A 234 4.90 7.70 -15.84
CA VAL A 234 5.85 6.68 -15.36
C VAL A 234 5.52 5.35 -16.04
N ALA A 235 6.54 4.65 -16.56
CA ALA A 235 6.36 3.39 -17.29
C ALA A 235 5.26 3.45 -18.39
N GLY A 236 5.11 4.60 -19.07
CA GLY A 236 4.08 4.81 -20.09
C GLY A 236 2.65 5.00 -19.56
N ARG A 237 2.47 5.14 -18.24
CA ARG A 237 1.18 5.32 -17.57
C ARG A 237 1.08 6.68 -16.90
N ALA A 238 -0.15 7.18 -16.75
CA ALA A 238 -0.43 8.32 -15.90
C ALA A 238 -0.40 7.89 -14.43
N GLY A 239 0.40 8.58 -13.63
CA GLY A 239 0.56 8.37 -12.21
C GLY A 239 0.47 9.66 -11.42
N TYR A 240 0.71 9.56 -10.11
CA TYR A 240 0.74 10.70 -9.21
C TYR A 240 1.85 10.55 -8.18
N LEU A 241 2.53 11.65 -7.90
CA LEU A 241 3.68 11.71 -7.00
C LEU A 241 3.38 12.67 -5.86
N VAL A 242 3.61 12.21 -4.63
CA VAL A 242 3.64 13.06 -3.43
C VAL A 242 5.00 12.90 -2.76
N ARG A 243 5.67 14.02 -2.47
CA ARG A 243 6.97 14.06 -1.80
C ARG A 243 6.91 14.94 -0.56
N TRP A 244 7.38 14.43 0.56
CA TRP A 244 7.48 15.12 1.84
C TRP A 244 8.94 15.32 2.24
N ARG A 245 9.20 16.42 2.94
CA ARG A 245 10.32 16.54 3.88
C ARG A 245 9.81 16.12 5.26
N VAL A 246 10.51 15.21 5.93
CA VAL A 246 10.18 14.72 7.27
C VAL A 246 11.25 15.18 8.25
N ILE A 247 10.85 15.78 9.37
CA ILE A 247 11.75 16.13 10.47
C ILE A 247 11.55 15.13 11.60
N THR A 248 12.64 14.56 12.09
CA THR A 248 12.63 13.49 13.10
C THR A 248 13.18 13.96 14.45
N GLY A 249 12.91 13.20 15.51
CA GLY A 249 13.44 13.48 16.85
C GLY A 249 14.95 13.32 16.96
N ALA A 250 15.55 12.49 16.10
CA ALA A 250 16.98 12.28 16.00
C ALA A 250 17.46 12.19 14.55
N GLY A 251 18.70 12.61 14.31
CA GLY A 251 19.30 12.63 12.98
C GLY A 251 18.74 13.74 12.08
N PRO A 252 19.07 13.71 10.77
CA PRO A 252 18.70 14.77 9.84
C PRO A 252 17.23 14.69 9.37
N GLY A 253 16.48 13.65 9.74
CA GLY A 253 15.23 13.26 9.08
C GLY A 253 15.45 12.88 7.62
N GLY A 254 14.39 12.88 6.81
CA GLY A 254 14.52 12.49 5.41
C GLY A 254 13.55 13.15 4.44
N TYR A 255 13.61 12.65 3.21
CA TYR A 255 12.68 12.90 2.13
C TYR A 255 11.96 11.61 1.83
N VAL A 256 10.62 11.66 1.85
CA VAL A 256 9.77 10.51 1.60
C VAL A 256 8.94 10.79 0.37
N GLN A 257 8.81 9.83 -0.53
CA GLN A 257 7.96 9.96 -1.70
C GLN A 257 7.17 8.68 -1.95
N SER A 258 5.89 8.86 -2.25
CA SER A 258 5.05 7.81 -2.82
C SER A 258 4.68 8.17 -4.24
N LEU A 259 4.99 7.27 -5.17
CA LEU A 259 4.66 7.36 -6.59
C LEU A 259 3.68 6.24 -6.92
N ALA A 260 2.43 6.60 -7.21
CA ALA A 260 1.38 5.64 -7.53
C ALA A 260 1.02 5.67 -9.01
N PHE A 261 0.81 4.51 -9.62
CA PHE A 261 0.39 4.38 -11.02
C PHE A 261 -0.19 2.98 -11.29
N PRO A 262 -1.00 2.80 -12.34
CA PRO A 262 -1.50 1.47 -12.74
C PRO A 262 -0.36 0.58 -13.25
N SER A 263 -0.37 -0.70 -12.89
CA SER A 263 0.56 -1.69 -13.44
C SER A 263 0.40 -1.81 -14.96
N THR A 264 1.49 -2.21 -15.62
CA THR A 264 1.55 -2.53 -17.05
C THR A 264 1.11 -3.97 -17.34
N VAL A 265 0.95 -4.80 -16.30
CA VAL A 265 0.60 -6.21 -16.39
C VAL A 265 -0.74 -6.51 -15.70
N GLY A 266 -1.37 -7.62 -16.10
CA GLY A 266 -2.56 -8.15 -15.45
C GLY A 266 -3.76 -7.21 -15.51
N SER A 267 -4.45 -7.04 -14.38
CA SER A 267 -5.66 -6.21 -14.23
C SER A 267 -5.39 -4.72 -14.06
N GLU A 268 -4.16 -4.26 -14.31
CA GLU A 268 -3.74 -2.87 -14.11
C GLU A 268 -3.93 -2.38 -12.67
N ALA A 269 -3.76 -3.27 -11.69
CA ALA A 269 -3.78 -2.91 -10.28
C ALA A 269 -2.82 -1.75 -9.99
N LEU A 270 -3.19 -0.86 -9.07
CA LEU A 270 -2.32 0.23 -8.68
C LEU A 270 -1.07 -0.31 -7.97
N VAL A 271 0.07 0.20 -8.41
CA VAL A 271 1.41 -0.02 -7.85
C VAL A 271 1.79 1.25 -7.10
N VAL A 272 2.55 1.10 -6.02
CA VAL A 272 3.25 2.22 -5.39
C VAL A 272 4.74 1.96 -5.37
N VAL A 273 5.52 2.95 -5.78
CA VAL A 273 6.96 2.99 -5.56
C VAL A 273 7.24 3.99 -4.46
N ARG A 274 7.74 3.50 -3.32
CA ARG A 274 8.09 4.29 -2.15
C ARG A 274 9.58 4.61 -2.17
N PHE A 275 9.92 5.82 -1.77
CA PHE A 275 11.28 6.29 -1.62
C PHE A 275 11.45 6.87 -0.22
N ALA A 276 12.58 6.59 0.42
CA ALA A 276 12.99 7.22 1.68
C ALA A 276 14.49 7.50 1.64
N PHE A 277 14.87 8.78 1.55
CA PHE A 277 16.26 9.24 1.50
C PHE A 277 16.56 10.11 2.71
N ASP A 278 17.64 9.82 3.43
CA ASP A 278 18.10 10.68 4.51
C ASP A 278 18.47 12.06 3.97
N ALA A 279 18.17 13.10 4.74
CA ALA A 279 18.45 14.48 4.34
C ALA A 279 19.83 14.98 4.83
N GLY A 280 20.63 14.10 5.42
CA GLY A 280 21.98 14.38 5.89
C GLY A 280 23.00 14.50 4.75
N PRO A 281 24.24 14.91 5.04
CA PRO A 281 25.30 15.06 4.04
C PRO A 281 25.68 13.73 3.34
N GLU A 282 25.49 12.61 4.03
CA GLU A 282 25.75 11.25 3.52
C GLU A 282 24.51 10.64 2.83
N GLY A 283 23.37 11.32 2.90
CA GLY A 283 22.14 10.91 2.24
C GLY A 283 22.22 11.04 0.71
N PRO A 284 21.48 10.22 -0.06
CA PRO A 284 21.39 10.38 -1.50
C PRO A 284 20.81 11.76 -1.86
N LYS A 285 21.18 12.29 -3.04
CA LYS A 285 20.72 13.61 -3.45
C LYS A 285 19.22 13.58 -3.71
N LEU A 286 18.51 14.60 -3.24
CA LEU A 286 17.07 14.76 -3.46
C LEU A 286 16.67 14.66 -4.95
N ALA A 287 17.51 15.16 -5.85
CA ALA A 287 17.29 15.10 -7.29
C ALA A 287 17.32 13.67 -7.85
N ASP A 288 17.97 12.72 -7.17
CA ASP A 288 18.04 11.33 -7.62
C ASP A 288 16.69 10.62 -7.45
N MET A 289 15.81 11.09 -6.54
CA MET A 289 14.42 10.59 -6.47
C MET A 289 13.65 10.86 -7.78
N ASP A 290 13.89 12.01 -8.42
CA ASP A 290 13.28 12.33 -9.72
C ASP A 290 13.88 11.48 -10.83
N LYS A 291 15.21 11.34 -10.87
CA LYS A 291 15.90 10.50 -11.86
C LYS A 291 15.46 9.03 -11.81
N ILE A 292 15.29 8.47 -10.61
CA ILE A 292 14.83 7.10 -10.44
C ILE A 292 13.36 6.97 -10.85
N ALA A 293 12.49 7.92 -10.45
CA ALA A 293 11.10 7.92 -10.89
C ALA A 293 10.98 7.99 -12.44
N GLU A 294 11.84 8.79 -13.09
CA GLU A 294 11.90 8.92 -14.55
C GLU A 294 12.54 7.72 -15.24
N SER A 295 13.28 6.87 -14.52
CA SER A 295 13.95 5.68 -15.09
C SER A 295 13.13 4.40 -14.99
N ILE A 296 11.98 4.43 -14.31
CA ILE A 296 11.06 3.28 -14.20
C ILE A 296 10.51 2.93 -15.58
N ARG A 297 10.68 1.67 -16.00
CA ARG A 297 10.21 1.14 -17.29
C ARG A 297 9.29 -0.07 -17.08
N PRO A 298 8.40 -0.39 -18.04
CA PRO A 298 7.78 -1.70 -18.10
C PRO A 298 8.82 -2.82 -18.22
N THR A 299 8.57 -3.97 -17.60
CA THR A 299 9.35 -5.19 -17.89
C THR A 299 9.10 -5.64 -19.33
N GLY A 300 10.16 -5.88 -20.10
CA GLY A 300 10.06 -6.35 -21.50
C GLY A 300 10.38 -5.30 -22.57
N ASP A 301 10.64 -4.05 -22.19
CA ASP A 301 11.10 -2.98 -23.11
C ASP A 301 12.60 -3.07 -23.45
N SER A 302 13.26 -4.22 -23.20
CA SER A 302 14.54 -4.47 -23.84
C SER A 302 14.29 -4.55 -25.34
N THR A 303 14.83 -3.59 -26.09
CA THR A 303 14.88 -3.58 -27.56
C THR A 303 15.79 -4.70 -28.09
N GLY A 304 15.59 -5.94 -27.64
CA GLY A 304 16.20 -7.16 -28.14
C GLY A 304 15.33 -7.73 -29.24
N GLY A 305 15.43 -7.14 -30.44
CA GLY A 305 14.84 -7.71 -31.64
C GLY A 305 15.35 -9.13 -31.88
N GLY A 306 14.43 -10.08 -32.05
CA GLY A 306 14.82 -11.47 -32.29
C GLY A 306 13.67 -12.48 -32.35
N VAL A 307 12.53 -12.17 -32.97
CA VAL A 307 11.60 -13.22 -33.40
C VAL A 307 12.05 -13.76 -34.76
N GLY A 308 12.97 -14.73 -34.73
CA GLY A 308 13.29 -15.55 -35.89
C GLY A 308 12.14 -16.49 -36.22
N SER A 309 11.16 -16.02 -37.00
CA SER A 309 10.22 -16.92 -37.68
C SER A 309 10.94 -17.56 -38.87
N SER A 310 11.49 -18.76 -38.70
CA SER A 310 11.96 -19.59 -39.81
C SER A 310 10.76 -20.26 -40.49
N ILE A 311 10.11 -19.54 -41.41
CA ILE A 311 9.34 -20.18 -42.48
C ILE A 311 10.36 -20.58 -43.55
N GLY A 312 10.71 -21.86 -43.60
CA GLY A 312 11.55 -22.42 -44.65
C GLY A 312 10.82 -22.42 -46.00
N PRO A 313 11.50 -22.18 -47.13
CA PRO A 313 10.88 -22.16 -48.45
C PRO A 313 10.47 -23.58 -48.85
N GLY A 314 9.21 -23.75 -49.24
CA GLY A 314 8.73 -24.93 -49.92
C GLY A 314 9.42 -25.06 -51.28
N HIS A 315 10.06 -26.19 -51.51
CA HIS A 315 10.42 -26.63 -52.85
C HIS A 315 9.25 -27.45 -53.41
N GLY A 316 8.81 -27.06 -54.62
CA GLY A 316 7.87 -27.82 -55.43
C GLY A 316 8.52 -28.97 -56.20
#